data_AF-B5G9T7-F1
#
_entry.id   AF-B5G9T7-F1
#
_cell.length_a   1.000
_cell.length_b   1.000
_cell.length_c   1.000
_cell.angle_alpha   90.00
_cell.angle_beta   90.00
_cell.angle_gamma   90.00
#
_symmetry.space_group_name_H-M   'P 1'
#
loop_
_entity.id
_entity.type
_entity.pdbx_description
1 polymer ?
#
loop_
_entity_poly.entity_id
_entity_poly.type
_entity_poly.pdbx_seq_one_letter_code
_entity_poly.pdbx_strand_id
1 'polypeptide(L)'
;MGPRELSVLLCTIMMRAAGLEWYEQGDVWHRVITEEHRSAVGDVPGDRLDARAQEIRPLLFADSDVLLRPGGLLEPVSEWVGAFRSTGQELRRAVQVGTLDRGLRQVLSYHVIFHWNRLGLSMRGQSILAWAARAAILHGVDHQGSQGV
;
A
#
# COMPACT_ATOMS: atom_id res chain seq x y z
N MET A 1 -0.93 -16.31 2.86
CA MET A 1 -0.63 -14.97 2.31
C MET A 1 0.69 -15.05 1.56
N GLY A 2 0.77 -14.54 0.34
CA GLY A 2 2.02 -14.55 -0.44
C GLY A 2 2.92 -13.33 -0.14
N PRO A 3 4.13 -13.28 -0.73
CA PRO A 3 5.07 -12.17 -0.51
C PRO A 3 4.54 -10.81 -0.96
N ARG A 4 3.72 -10.76 -2.01
CA ARG A 4 3.12 -9.51 -2.51
C ARG A 4 2.08 -8.97 -1.55
N GLU A 5 1.17 -9.81 -1.10
CA GLU A 5 0.12 -9.46 -0.14
C GLU A 5 0.74 -9.01 1.19
N LEU A 6 1.76 -9.73 1.67
CA LEU A 6 2.51 -9.34 2.86
C LEU A 6 3.17 -7.96 2.68
N SER A 7 3.79 -7.69 1.53
CA SER A 7 4.44 -6.40 1.27
C SER A 7 3.46 -5.23 1.27
N VAL A 8 2.25 -5.42 0.74
CA VAL A 8 1.18 -4.40 0.75
C VAL A 8 0.74 -4.12 2.19
N LEU A 9 0.55 -5.18 2.98
CA LEU A 9 0.18 -5.06 4.39
C LEU A 9 1.27 -4.33 5.20
N LEU A 10 2.54 -4.70 5.04
CA LEU A 10 3.67 -4.05 5.73
C LEU A 10 3.78 -2.57 5.35
N CYS A 11 3.65 -2.23 4.07
CA CYS A 11 3.65 -0.84 3.62
C CYS A 11 2.48 -0.05 4.20
N THR A 12 1.29 -0.65 4.28
CA THR A 12 0.10 -0.03 4.89
C THR A 12 0.32 0.23 6.39
N ILE A 13 0.94 -0.72 7.11
CA ILE A 13 1.29 -0.55 8.52
C ILE A 13 2.26 0.62 8.71
N MET A 14 3.29 0.73 7.86
CA MET A 14 4.22 1.86 7.89
C MET A 14 3.53 3.20 7.65
N MET A 15 2.62 3.29 6.66
CA MET A 15 1.87 4.54 6.38
C MET A 15 0.98 4.96 7.55
N ARG A 16 0.28 4.01 8.18
CA ARG A 16 -0.53 4.27 9.38
C ARG A 16 0.33 4.71 10.56
N ALA A 17 1.47 4.06 10.76
CA ALA A 17 2.42 4.43 11.81
C ALA A 17 3.03 5.82 11.58
N ALA A 18 3.13 6.25 10.31
CA ALA A 18 3.49 7.62 9.92
C ALA A 18 2.37 8.65 10.19
N GLY A 19 1.18 8.20 10.58
CA GLY A 19 0.04 9.05 10.89
C GLY A 19 -0.78 9.46 9.67
N LEU A 20 -0.66 8.74 8.54
CA LEU A 20 -1.48 9.03 7.36
C LEU A 20 -2.92 8.53 7.53
N GLU A 21 -3.86 9.42 7.25
CA GLU A 21 -5.28 9.08 7.15
C GLU A 21 -5.58 8.21 5.92
N TRP A 22 -6.74 7.56 5.91
CA TRP A 22 -7.14 6.59 4.88
C TRP A 22 -6.91 7.09 3.44
N TYR A 23 -7.39 8.30 3.12
CA TYR A 23 -7.25 8.87 1.78
C TYR A 23 -5.82 9.33 1.47
N GLU A 24 -5.02 9.67 2.48
CA GLU A 24 -3.61 10.00 2.29
C GLU A 24 -2.77 8.77 1.94
N GLN A 25 -3.14 7.60 2.46
CA GLN A 25 -2.56 6.32 2.02
C GLN A 25 -2.87 6.10 0.53
N GLY A 26 -4.08 6.44 0.09
CA GLY A 26 -4.46 6.44 -1.33
C GLY A 26 -3.56 7.31 -2.21
N ASP A 27 -3.15 8.50 -1.72
CA ASP A 27 -2.20 9.38 -2.42
C ASP A 27 -0.80 8.76 -2.52
N VAL A 28 -0.35 8.06 -1.47
CA VAL A 28 0.95 7.34 -1.53
C VAL A 28 0.91 6.25 -2.60
N TRP A 29 -0.16 5.45 -2.65
CA TRP A 29 -0.32 4.44 -3.70
C TRP A 29 -0.42 5.06 -5.09
N HIS A 30 -1.10 6.21 -5.23
CA HIS A 30 -1.14 6.95 -6.48
C HIS A 30 0.25 7.38 -6.95
N ARG A 31 1.07 7.91 -6.03
CA ARG A 31 2.46 8.30 -6.31
C ARG A 31 3.31 7.13 -6.77
N VAL A 32 3.15 5.94 -6.21
CA VAL A 32 3.88 4.75 -6.67
C VAL A 32 3.61 4.44 -8.15
N ILE A 33 2.42 4.76 -8.66
CA ILE A 33 2.04 4.59 -10.07
C ILE A 33 2.57 5.75 -10.94
N THR A 34 2.60 6.98 -10.43
CA THR A 34 2.92 8.16 -11.25
C THR A 34 4.39 8.56 -11.22
N GLU A 35 5.09 8.23 -10.14
CA GLU A 35 6.53 8.47 -10.00
C GLU A 35 7.30 7.72 -11.10
N GLU A 36 8.41 8.30 -11.58
CA GLU A 36 9.24 7.72 -12.64
C GLU A 36 8.48 7.38 -13.95
N HIS A 37 7.35 8.04 -14.22
CA HIS A 37 6.51 7.79 -15.41
C HIS A 37 5.98 6.34 -15.51
N ARG A 38 5.73 5.68 -14.36
CA ARG A 38 5.31 4.28 -14.24
C ARG A 38 3.86 4.00 -14.72
N SER A 39 3.53 4.27 -15.98
CA SER A 39 2.20 3.99 -16.54
C SER A 39 2.13 2.65 -17.29
N ALA A 40 1.97 1.55 -16.54
CA ALA A 40 1.88 0.19 -17.08
C ALA A 40 0.51 -0.50 -16.86
N VAL A 41 -0.54 0.29 -16.58
CA VAL A 41 -1.88 -0.23 -16.25
C VAL A 41 -2.87 -0.07 -17.40
N GLY A 42 -2.61 0.82 -18.36
CA GLY A 42 -3.57 1.14 -19.43
C GLY A 42 -3.89 -0.01 -20.39
N ASP A 43 -3.10 -1.07 -20.39
CA ASP A 43 -3.29 -2.28 -21.20
C ASP A 43 -3.83 -3.47 -20.38
N VAL A 44 -4.15 -3.28 -19.10
CA VAL A 44 -4.72 -4.33 -18.25
C VAL A 44 -6.26 -4.25 -18.31
N PRO A 45 -6.96 -5.37 -18.58
CA PRO A 45 -8.42 -5.42 -18.55
C PRO A 45 -9.00 -4.94 -17.20
N GLY A 46 -10.06 -4.13 -17.26
CA GLY A 46 -10.67 -3.51 -16.07
C GLY A 46 -11.19 -4.52 -15.05
N ASP A 47 -11.79 -5.62 -15.50
CA ASP A 47 -12.26 -6.74 -14.67
C ASP A 47 -11.13 -7.35 -13.83
N ARG A 48 -9.93 -7.50 -14.41
CA ARG A 48 -8.75 -8.00 -13.70
C ARG A 48 -8.25 -7.00 -12.67
N LEU A 49 -8.33 -5.71 -12.98
CA LEU A 49 -7.93 -4.65 -12.06
C LEU A 49 -8.89 -4.58 -10.86
N ASP A 50 -10.19 -4.68 -11.11
CA ASP A 50 -11.21 -4.71 -10.06
C ASP A 50 -11.08 -5.94 -9.17
N ALA A 51 -10.85 -7.12 -9.75
CA ALA A 51 -10.57 -8.34 -8.98
C ALA A 51 -9.35 -8.16 -8.06
N ARG A 52 -8.26 -7.55 -8.56
CA ARG A 52 -7.09 -7.25 -7.72
C ARG A 52 -7.37 -6.24 -6.61
N ALA A 53 -8.19 -5.23 -6.88
CA ALA A 53 -8.61 -4.27 -5.85
C ALA A 53 -9.40 -4.96 -4.74
N GLN A 54 -10.32 -5.87 -5.10
CA GLN A 54 -11.08 -6.66 -4.14
C GLN A 54 -10.20 -7.59 -3.31
N GLU A 55 -9.22 -8.26 -3.92
CA GLU A 55 -8.26 -9.14 -3.23
C GLU A 55 -7.40 -8.38 -2.20
N ILE A 56 -6.94 -7.16 -2.53
CA ILE A 56 -6.05 -6.38 -1.68
C ILE A 56 -6.82 -5.66 -0.57
N ARG A 57 -8.09 -5.30 -0.80
CA ARG A 57 -8.89 -4.49 0.12
C ARG A 57 -8.82 -4.96 1.57
N PRO A 58 -9.01 -6.25 1.93
CA PRO A 58 -8.91 -6.70 3.32
C PRO A 58 -7.57 -6.38 3.98
N LEU A 59 -6.46 -6.43 3.23
CA LEU A 59 -5.12 -6.11 3.73
C LEU A 59 -5.00 -4.64 4.11
N LEU A 60 -5.67 -3.76 3.36
CA LEU A 60 -5.67 -2.32 3.63
C LEU A 60 -6.51 -1.95 4.84
N PHE A 61 -7.50 -2.77 5.22
CA PHE A 61 -8.34 -2.57 6.41
C PHE A 61 -7.86 -3.37 7.62
N ALA A 62 -6.97 -4.34 7.44
CA ALA A 62 -6.54 -5.26 8.48
C ALA A 62 -6.02 -4.54 9.72
N ASP A 63 -6.49 -4.94 10.90
CA ASP A 63 -5.90 -4.50 12.18
C ASP A 63 -4.63 -5.30 12.45
N SER A 64 -3.48 -4.65 12.37
CA SER A 64 -2.20 -5.31 12.57
C SER A 64 -2.02 -5.85 13.98
N ASP A 65 -2.60 -5.22 15.01
CA ASP A 65 -2.44 -5.68 16.39
C ASP A 65 -3.24 -6.95 16.66
N VAL A 66 -4.39 -7.11 16.00
CA VAL A 66 -5.14 -8.38 16.01
C VAL A 66 -4.36 -9.48 15.28
N LEU A 67 -3.75 -9.17 14.13
CA LEU A 67 -3.00 -10.15 13.35
C LEU A 67 -1.66 -10.59 13.98
N LEU A 68 -1.12 -9.78 14.90
CA LEU A 68 0.13 -10.03 15.62
C LEU A 68 -0.04 -10.80 16.94
N ARG A 69 -1.28 -11.11 17.37
CA ARG A 69 -1.51 -11.89 18.59
C ARG A 69 -0.82 -13.26 18.50
N PRO A 70 -0.45 -13.91 19.62
CA PRO A 70 0.10 -15.27 19.61
C PRO A 70 -0.76 -16.23 18.79
N GLY A 71 -0.17 -16.98 17.86
CA GLY A 71 -0.89 -17.83 16.90
C GLY A 71 -1.55 -17.08 15.72
N GLY A 72 -1.36 -15.76 15.63
CA GLY A 72 -1.89 -14.90 14.58
C GLY A 72 -1.08 -14.95 13.28
N LEU A 73 -1.71 -14.50 12.18
CA LEU A 73 -1.14 -14.59 10.83
C LEU A 73 0.22 -13.89 10.68
N LEU A 74 0.48 -12.84 11.47
CA LEU A 74 1.71 -12.06 11.40
C LEU A 74 2.74 -12.43 12.46
N GLU A 75 2.45 -13.36 13.38
CA GLU A 75 3.42 -13.79 14.40
C GLU A 75 4.78 -14.20 13.79
N PRO A 76 4.84 -15.00 12.70
CA PRO A 76 6.12 -15.43 12.12
C PRO A 76 6.94 -14.30 11.50
N VAL A 77 6.32 -13.15 11.24
CA VAL A 77 6.94 -11.97 10.61
C VAL A 77 6.86 -10.73 11.51
N SER A 78 6.69 -10.95 12.83
CA SER A 78 6.53 -9.89 13.83
C SER A 78 7.69 -8.90 13.83
N GLU A 79 8.92 -9.35 13.60
CA GLU A 79 10.10 -8.49 13.46
C GLU A 79 9.96 -7.52 12.28
N TRP A 80 9.50 -7.99 11.12
CA TRP A 80 9.28 -7.15 9.94
C TRP A 80 8.17 -6.14 10.20
N VAL A 81 7.08 -6.57 10.84
CA VAL A 81 5.98 -5.67 11.22
C VAL A 81 6.48 -4.58 12.17
N GLY A 82 7.32 -4.94 13.15
CA GLY A 82 7.99 -4.00 14.04
C GLY A 82 8.87 -2.99 13.30
N ALA A 83 9.69 -3.45 12.35
CA ALA A 83 10.56 -2.59 11.55
C ALA A 83 9.79 -1.57 10.69
N PHE A 84 8.71 -1.99 10.02
CA PHE A 84 7.86 -1.10 9.23
C PHE A 84 7.10 -0.11 10.11
N ARG A 85 6.59 -0.55 11.26
CA ARG A 85 5.92 0.33 12.24
C ARG A 85 6.88 1.38 12.80
N SER A 86 8.08 0.97 13.22
CA SER A 86 9.11 1.88 13.72
C SER A 86 9.54 2.89 12.66
N THR A 87 9.74 2.45 11.41
CA THR A 87 10.07 3.35 10.29
C THR A 87 8.98 4.41 10.09
N GLY A 88 7.71 4.02 10.11
CA GLY A 88 6.60 4.98 10.03
C GLY A 88 6.61 6.00 11.18
N GLN A 89 6.84 5.54 12.41
CA GLN A 89 6.92 6.42 13.59
C GLN A 89 8.08 7.42 13.49
N GLU A 90 9.25 7.01 13.01
CA GLU A 90 10.38 7.92 12.81
C GLU A 90 10.10 8.94 11.71
N LEU A 91 9.45 8.54 10.61
CA LEU A 91 9.02 9.47 9.56
C LEU A 91 8.01 10.50 10.09
N ARG A 92 7.08 10.09 10.96
CA ARG A 92 6.15 11.01 11.64
C ARG A 92 6.90 12.02 12.49
N ARG A 93 7.89 11.58 13.28
CA ARG A 93 8.73 12.48 14.09
C ARG A 93 9.51 13.45 13.20
N ALA A 94 10.08 12.98 12.09
CA ALA A 94 10.80 13.82 11.14
C ALA A 94 9.93 14.94 10.55
N VAL A 95 8.65 14.67 10.27
CA VAL A 95 7.67 15.73 9.91
C VAL A 95 7.50 16.73 11.04
N GLN A 96 7.31 16.26 12.28
CA GLN A 96 7.05 17.12 13.44
C GLN A 96 8.23 18.05 13.76
N VAL A 97 9.47 17.57 13.58
CA VAL A 97 10.68 18.37 13.79
C VAL A 97 11.13 19.14 12.54
N GLY A 98 10.43 18.99 11.42
CA GLY A 98 10.72 19.71 10.18
C GLY A 98 12.02 19.29 9.48
N THR A 99 12.44 18.03 9.62
CA THR A 99 13.71 17.51 9.05
C THR A 99 13.54 16.78 7.73
N LEU A 100 12.32 16.67 7.20
CA LEU A 100 12.10 16.10 5.87
C LEU A 100 12.18 17.20 4.80
N ASP A 101 13.19 17.12 3.94
CA ASP A 101 13.31 17.98 2.76
C ASP A 101 12.16 17.76 1.75
N ARG A 102 11.63 16.53 1.70
CA ARG A 102 10.52 16.12 0.85
C ARG A 102 9.26 15.87 1.67
N GLY A 103 8.09 16.04 1.07
CA GLY A 103 6.82 15.71 1.74
C GLY A 103 6.72 14.23 2.13
N LEU A 104 6.12 13.95 3.29
CA LEU A 104 5.98 12.59 3.87
C LEU A 104 5.43 11.56 2.87
N ARG A 105 4.39 11.92 2.11
CA ARG A 105 3.75 11.02 1.15
C ARG A 105 4.68 10.62 0.00
N GLN A 106 5.58 11.52 -0.41
CA GLN A 106 6.61 11.22 -1.42
C GLN A 106 7.72 10.34 -0.85
N VAL A 107 8.15 10.59 0.39
CA VAL A 107 9.14 9.73 1.07
C VAL A 107 8.60 8.31 1.22
N LEU A 108 7.34 8.17 1.66
CA LEU A 108 6.68 6.87 1.78
C LEU A 108 6.53 6.17 0.43
N SER A 109 6.20 6.87 -0.66
CA SER A 109 6.13 6.23 -1.98
C SER A 109 7.48 5.67 -2.43
N TYR A 110 8.59 6.36 -2.14
CA TYR A 110 9.92 5.80 -2.40
C TYR A 110 10.25 4.59 -1.51
N HIS A 111 9.85 4.57 -0.24
CA HIS A 111 9.99 3.37 0.59
C HIS A 111 9.26 2.17 -0.01
N VAL A 112 8.04 2.36 -0.51
CA VAL A 112 7.28 1.29 -1.20
C VAL A 112 8.02 0.84 -2.46
N ILE A 113 8.42 1.77 -3.34
CA ILE A 113 9.13 1.46 -4.59
C ILE A 113 10.41 0.69 -4.32
N PHE A 114 11.27 1.16 -3.41
CA PHE A 114 12.54 0.51 -3.12
C PHE A 114 12.37 -0.83 -2.41
N HIS A 115 11.36 -0.97 -1.55
CA HIS A 115 11.01 -2.25 -0.96
C HIS A 115 10.60 -3.27 -2.04
N TRP A 116 9.73 -2.87 -2.97
CA TRP A 116 9.29 -3.74 -4.06
C TRP A 116 10.36 -4.05 -5.10
N ASN A 117 11.28 -3.12 -5.35
CA ASN A 117 12.47 -3.38 -6.15
C ASN A 117 13.34 -4.47 -5.48
N ARG A 118 13.53 -4.39 -4.16
CA ARG A 118 14.29 -5.40 -3.40
C ARG A 118 13.58 -6.75 -3.35
N LEU A 119 12.24 -6.75 -3.39
CA LEU A 119 11.43 -7.97 -3.50
C LEU A 119 11.45 -8.57 -4.93
N GLY A 120 11.98 -7.86 -5.92
CA GLY A 120 12.05 -8.31 -7.31
C GLY A 120 10.74 -8.18 -8.08
N LEU A 121 9.81 -7.33 -7.64
CA LEU A 121 8.57 -7.10 -8.37
C LEU A 121 8.84 -6.33 -9.67
N SER A 122 8.30 -6.84 -10.79
CA SER A 122 8.36 -6.12 -12.06
C SER A 122 7.63 -4.77 -11.96
N MET A 123 8.09 -3.77 -12.71
CA MET A 123 7.45 -2.44 -12.77
C MET A 123 5.94 -2.56 -13.02
N ARG A 124 5.54 -3.41 -13.99
CA ARG A 124 4.12 -3.69 -14.27
C ARG A 124 3.38 -4.25 -13.07
N GLY A 125 3.99 -5.20 -12.35
CA GLY A 125 3.41 -5.77 -11.12
C GLY A 125 3.23 -4.71 -10.02
N GLN A 126 4.21 -3.83 -9.86
CA GLN A 126 4.15 -2.71 -8.92
C GLN A 126 3.01 -1.74 -9.28
N SER A 127 2.90 -1.34 -10.55
CA SER A 127 1.83 -0.44 -11.02
C SER A 127 0.44 -1.06 -10.80
N ILE A 128 0.25 -2.35 -11.08
CA ILE A 128 -1.03 -3.05 -10.86
C ILE A 128 -1.39 -3.11 -9.37
N LEU A 129 -0.43 -3.48 -8.51
CA LEU A 129 -0.67 -3.56 -7.05
C LEU A 129 -1.00 -2.19 -6.46
N ALA A 130 -0.24 -1.16 -6.82
CA ALA A 130 -0.46 0.20 -6.33
C ALA A 130 -1.78 0.78 -6.86
N TRP A 131 -2.12 0.51 -8.12
CA TRP A 131 -3.44 0.88 -8.68
C TRP A 131 -4.56 0.20 -7.91
N ALA A 132 -4.46 -1.11 -7.67
CA ALA A 132 -5.47 -1.87 -6.96
C ALA A 132 -5.64 -1.38 -5.52
N ALA A 133 -4.54 -1.06 -4.83
CA ALA A 133 -4.59 -0.50 -3.49
C ALA A 133 -5.26 0.90 -3.46
N ARG A 134 -4.89 1.77 -4.40
CA ARG A 134 -5.53 3.08 -4.58
C ARG A 134 -7.02 2.94 -4.89
N ALA A 135 -7.40 2.08 -5.82
CA ALA A 135 -8.78 1.86 -6.22
C ALA A 135 -9.63 1.31 -5.05
N ALA A 136 -9.09 0.37 -4.28
CA ALA A 136 -9.74 -0.13 -3.08
C ALA A 136 -9.97 0.97 -2.02
N ILE A 137 -9.09 1.97 -1.93
CA ILE A 137 -9.24 3.11 -1.01
C ILE A 137 -10.26 4.13 -1.52
N LEU A 138 -10.19 4.48 -2.81
CA LEU A 138 -10.94 5.61 -3.38
C LEU A 138 -12.34 5.25 -3.91
N HIS A 139 -12.54 4.03 -4.40
CA HIS A 139 -13.76 3.66 -5.14
C HIS A 139 -14.66 2.66 -4.41
N GLY A 140 -14.28 2.23 -3.21
CA GLY A 140 -15.21 1.57 -2.29
C GLY A 140 -16.02 0.39 -2.84
N VAL A 141 -15.60 -0.32 -3.90
CA VAL A 141 -16.35 -1.42 -4.55
C VAL A 141 -17.87 -1.18 -4.64
N ASP A 142 -18.30 0.02 -5.03
CA ASP A 142 -19.66 0.23 -5.52
C ASP A 142 -19.62 0.31 -7.04
N HIS A 143 -19.57 -0.87 -7.65
CA HIS A 143 -20.11 -1.08 -8.99
C HIS A 143 -21.39 -1.91 -8.82
N GLN A 144 -22.44 -1.26 -8.31
CA GLN A 144 -23.80 -1.74 -8.55
C GLN A 144 -24.01 -1.74 -10.07
N GLY A 145 -24.30 -2.92 -10.61
CA GLY A 145 -24.60 -3.08 -12.03
C GLY A 145 -25.80 -2.25 -12.47
N SER A 146 -25.64 -1.50 -13.56
CA SER A 146 -26.67 -0.98 -14.47
C SER A 146 -25.96 -0.01 -15.44
N GLN A 147 -26.10 0.00 -16.76
CA GLN A 147 -27.12 -0.50 -17.71
C GLN A 147 -26.38 -0.80 -19.04
N GLY A 148 -26.72 -1.81 -19.84
CA GLY A 148 -28.01 -1.93 -20.51
C GLY A 148 -28.01 -1.08 -21.79
N VAL A 149 -27.69 -1.72 -22.92
CA VAL A 149 -28.23 -1.40 -24.26
C VAL A 149 -28.67 -2.73 -24.86
#